data_AF-A0A8U8BHA8-F1
#
_entry.id   AF-A0A8U8BHA8-F1
#
_cell.length_a   1.000
_cell.length_b   1.000
_cell.length_c   1.000
_cell.angle_alpha   90.00
_cell.angle_beta   90.00
_cell.angle_gamma   90.00
#
_symmetry.space_group_name_H-M   'P 1'
#
loop_
_entity.id
_entity.type
_entity.pdbx_description
1 polymer ?
#
loop_
_entity_poly.entity_id
_entity_poly.type
_entity_poly.pdbx_seq_one_letter_code
_entity_poly.pdbx_strand_id
1 'polypeptide(L)'
;MGNTVERLCGTLPAPPSYVPTTLTRLTDRMTFWQRLKNILGYALHDFMFHYLLWANWDQYYSEILGRPTTLCETMGKAEIWLIRTYWDFEFPRPFLPNFEFVGGLHCQPAKPLPKEMEEFVQSSGEHGVIVFTLGSMVHSLSDEKSNVIAKALSQLPQKVLWRYKGKKPETLGSNTRIFDWIPQNDLLGHPLTKAFITHGGTNGLYEAIYHGIPMVGIPMFADQHDNLAHMVAKGAAVQVDFNTMKTQDLVDALKTVIYNSTYKENALKLSKIQHDQPVKPLDRAVFWIEFVMRHKGAKHLRPAAHHLTWYQYHSLDVLAFLFTCTATIVFILFKCCLCCCRRCGRIAKRKTE
;
A
#
# COMPACT_ATOMS: atom_id res chain seq x y z
N MET A 1 -3.35 -8.53 4.89
CA MET A 1 -2.73 -9.87 4.77
C MET A 1 -1.35 -9.79 4.14
N GLY A 2 -1.21 -9.24 2.93
CA GLY A 2 0.08 -9.12 2.23
C GLY A 2 1.19 -8.51 3.09
N ASN A 3 1.00 -7.30 3.63
CA ASN A 3 1.98 -6.63 4.50
C ASN A 3 2.47 -7.49 5.68
N THR A 4 1.55 -8.18 6.37
CA THR A 4 1.88 -9.07 7.49
C THR A 4 2.69 -10.28 7.04
N VAL A 5 2.32 -10.91 5.91
CA VAL A 5 3.04 -12.06 5.37
C VAL A 5 4.43 -11.67 4.87
N GLU A 6 4.56 -10.54 4.17
CA GLU A 6 5.83 -9.97 3.71
C GLU A 6 6.79 -9.75 4.90
N ARG A 7 6.30 -9.12 5.98
CA ARG A 7 7.13 -8.82 7.15
C ARG A 7 7.43 -10.05 8.00
N LEU A 8 6.44 -10.86 8.34
CA LEU A 8 6.60 -11.96 9.30
C LEU A 8 7.16 -13.21 8.65
N CYS A 9 6.65 -13.60 7.47
CA CYS A 9 7.10 -14.81 6.79
C CYS A 9 8.28 -14.53 5.86
N GLY A 10 8.21 -13.41 5.13
CA GLY A 10 9.25 -12.97 4.20
C GLY A 10 10.40 -12.21 4.84
N THR A 11 10.30 -11.84 6.12
CA THR A 11 11.29 -11.05 6.88
C THR A 11 11.59 -9.67 6.30
N LEU A 12 10.70 -9.14 5.44
CA LEU A 12 10.87 -7.82 4.85
C LEU A 12 10.85 -6.73 5.95
N PRO A 13 11.89 -5.90 6.06
CA PRO A 13 11.91 -4.85 7.07
C PRO A 13 10.80 -3.82 6.83
N ALA A 14 10.01 -3.54 7.87
CA ALA A 14 9.05 -2.43 7.86
C ALA A 14 9.18 -1.63 9.16
N PRO A 15 10.13 -0.68 9.23
CA PRO A 15 10.33 0.12 10.44
C PRO A 15 9.07 0.95 10.75
N PRO A 16 8.40 0.74 11.90
CA PRO A 16 7.12 1.38 12.21
C PRO A 16 7.25 2.89 12.46
N SER A 17 8.47 3.42 12.51
CA SER A 17 8.75 4.84 12.65
C SER A 17 8.41 5.66 11.40
N TYR A 18 8.40 5.03 10.21
CA TYR A 18 8.08 5.69 8.94
C TYR A 18 7.39 4.78 7.90
N VAL A 19 7.27 3.47 8.12
CA VAL A 19 6.47 2.61 7.26
C VAL A 19 5.07 2.49 7.86
N PRO A 20 4.02 3.02 7.21
CA PRO A 20 2.66 2.90 7.73
C PRO A 20 2.17 1.44 7.63
N THR A 21 1.50 0.96 8.66
CA THR A 21 0.78 -0.32 8.63
C THR A 21 -0.55 -0.16 7.91
N THR A 22 -1.04 -1.25 7.36
CA THR A 22 -2.32 -1.27 6.63
C THR A 22 -3.47 -0.82 7.52
N LEU A 23 -4.52 -0.29 6.89
CA LEU A 23 -5.76 0.25 7.44
C LEU A 23 -5.61 1.48 8.33
N THR A 24 -4.43 2.10 8.39
CA THR A 24 -4.23 3.30 9.22
C THR A 24 -4.40 4.61 8.48
N ARG A 25 -4.32 4.59 7.13
CA ARG A 25 -4.33 5.76 6.24
C ARG A 25 -3.21 6.76 6.55
N LEU A 26 -2.11 6.29 7.15
CA LEU A 26 -0.96 7.11 7.49
C LEU A 26 0.00 7.23 6.30
N THR A 27 0.89 8.21 6.36
CA THR A 27 1.96 8.40 5.37
C THR A 27 3.32 8.07 5.98
N ASP A 28 4.39 8.14 5.19
CA ASP A 28 5.76 8.00 5.68
C ASP A 28 6.25 9.15 6.57
N ARG A 29 5.49 10.25 6.63
CA ARG A 29 5.72 11.37 7.53
C ARG A 29 4.68 11.35 8.64
N MET A 30 5.11 10.93 9.81
CA MET A 30 4.25 10.77 10.99
C MET A 30 4.71 11.63 12.17
N THR A 31 3.74 12.29 12.82
CA THR A 31 3.90 12.86 14.15
C THR A 31 4.09 11.76 15.20
N PHE A 32 4.45 12.14 16.44
CA PHE A 32 4.56 11.18 17.54
C PHE A 32 3.28 10.35 17.73
N TRP A 33 2.11 10.99 17.76
CA TRP A 33 0.82 10.31 17.95
C TRP A 33 0.46 9.40 16.78
N GLN A 34 0.82 9.78 15.56
CA GLN A 34 0.65 8.93 14.38
C GLN A 34 1.59 7.72 14.43
N ARG A 35 2.85 7.87 14.88
CA ARG A 35 3.75 6.74 15.10
C ARG A 35 3.26 5.81 16.21
N LEU A 36 2.72 6.36 17.30
CA LEU A 36 2.10 5.56 18.36
C LEU A 36 0.92 4.76 17.81
N LYS A 37 0.01 5.40 17.06
CA LYS A 37 -1.10 4.73 16.37
C LYS A 37 -0.58 3.65 15.42
N ASN A 38 0.50 3.92 14.68
CA ASN A 38 1.09 2.98 13.74
C ASN A 38 1.65 1.73 14.44
N ILE A 39 2.38 1.91 15.54
CA ILE A 39 2.91 0.80 16.37
C ILE A 39 1.76 -0.03 16.94
N LEU A 40 0.74 0.61 17.51
CA LEU A 40 -0.45 -0.09 18.02
C LEU A 40 -1.19 -0.82 16.89
N GLY A 41 -1.25 -0.23 15.69
CA GLY A 41 -1.81 -0.84 14.50
C GLY A 41 -1.05 -2.10 14.07
N TYR A 42 0.29 -2.07 14.06
CA TYR A 42 1.11 -3.26 13.80
C TYR A 42 0.85 -4.36 14.83
N ALA A 43 0.84 -4.01 16.12
CA ALA A 43 0.59 -4.97 17.19
C ALA A 43 -0.81 -5.60 17.07
N LEU A 44 -1.83 -4.80 16.79
CA LEU A 44 -3.20 -5.27 16.57
C LEU A 44 -3.29 -6.18 15.34
N HIS A 45 -2.67 -5.78 14.21
CA HIS A 45 -2.65 -6.59 13.01
C HIS A 45 -1.97 -7.93 13.23
N ASP A 46 -0.81 -7.95 13.90
CA ASP A 46 -0.10 -9.19 14.21
C ASP A 46 -0.89 -10.09 15.12
N PHE A 47 -1.50 -9.52 16.16
CA PHE A 47 -2.41 -10.26 17.04
C PHE A 47 -3.57 -10.87 16.24
N MET A 48 -4.29 -10.07 15.45
CA MET A 48 -5.41 -10.59 14.66
C MET A 48 -4.96 -11.65 13.65
N PHE A 49 -3.85 -11.45 12.94
CA PHE A 49 -3.36 -12.43 11.99
C PHE A 49 -2.94 -13.73 12.66
N HIS A 50 -2.22 -13.65 13.78
CA HIS A 50 -1.74 -14.82 14.52
C HIS A 50 -2.89 -15.65 15.08
N TYR A 51 -3.89 -15.01 15.69
CA TYR A 51 -4.95 -15.74 16.42
C TYR A 51 -6.21 -16.01 15.60
N LEU A 52 -6.54 -15.19 14.61
CA LEU A 52 -7.82 -15.32 13.86
C LEU A 52 -7.64 -15.93 12.47
N LEU A 53 -6.45 -15.79 11.86
CA LEU A 53 -6.25 -16.14 10.45
C LEU A 53 -5.23 -17.25 10.25
N TRP A 54 -4.11 -17.27 10.99
CA TRP A 54 -3.06 -18.28 10.80
C TRP A 54 -3.54 -19.70 11.05
N ALA A 55 -4.36 -19.97 12.06
CA ALA A 55 -4.85 -21.33 12.31
C ALA A 55 -5.56 -21.94 11.08
N ASN A 56 -6.40 -21.16 10.40
CA ASN A 56 -7.11 -21.62 9.20
C ASN A 56 -6.15 -21.85 8.02
N TRP A 57 -5.16 -20.98 7.86
CA TRP A 57 -4.14 -21.14 6.81
C TRP A 57 -3.20 -22.31 7.11
N ASP A 58 -2.73 -22.46 8.34
CA ASP A 58 -1.85 -23.54 8.78
C ASP A 58 -2.54 -24.89 8.59
N GLN A 59 -3.83 -24.99 8.94
CA GLN A 59 -4.64 -26.18 8.67
C GLN A 59 -4.72 -26.45 7.16
N TYR A 60 -5.11 -25.45 6.36
CA TYR A 60 -5.21 -25.59 4.91
C TYR A 60 -3.89 -26.07 4.27
N TYR A 61 -2.76 -25.44 4.62
CA TYR A 61 -1.46 -25.84 4.10
C TYR A 61 -1.04 -27.23 4.59
N SER A 62 -1.37 -27.59 5.83
CA SER A 62 -1.07 -28.92 6.38
C SER A 62 -1.86 -30.03 5.69
N GLU A 63 -3.14 -29.79 5.40
CA GLU A 63 -4.00 -30.71 4.66
C GLU A 63 -3.48 -30.94 3.24
N ILE A 64 -3.16 -29.85 2.52
CA ILE A 64 -2.67 -29.92 1.14
C ILE A 64 -1.29 -30.60 1.06
N LEU A 65 -0.40 -30.35 2.02
CA LEU A 65 0.95 -30.92 2.02
C LEU A 65 1.04 -32.29 2.72
N GLY A 66 -0.04 -32.75 3.35
CA GLY A 66 -0.08 -34.04 4.05
C GLY A 66 0.85 -34.11 5.28
N ARG A 67 1.33 -32.98 5.79
CA ARG A 67 2.18 -32.89 6.97
C ARG A 67 1.91 -31.59 7.74
N PRO A 68 2.07 -31.57 9.08
CA PRO A 68 2.00 -30.33 9.84
C PRO A 68 2.99 -29.28 9.30
N THR A 69 2.49 -28.07 9.05
CA THR A 69 3.27 -26.92 8.60
C THR A 69 2.55 -25.63 8.99
N THR A 70 3.28 -24.51 8.99
CA THR A 70 2.66 -23.17 9.07
C THR A 70 2.68 -22.46 7.73
N LEU A 71 1.81 -21.46 7.57
CA LEU A 71 1.80 -20.52 6.45
C LEU A 71 3.19 -19.88 6.30
N CYS A 72 3.78 -19.40 7.40
CA CYS A 72 5.09 -18.76 7.33
C CYS A 72 6.23 -19.75 7.04
N GLU A 73 6.16 -21.00 7.51
CA GLU A 73 7.14 -22.03 7.13
C GLU A 73 7.12 -22.25 5.61
N THR A 74 5.94 -22.26 4.99
CA THR A 74 5.80 -22.50 3.55
C THR A 74 6.15 -21.25 2.74
N MET A 75 5.49 -20.12 3.02
CA MET A 75 5.70 -18.86 2.31
C MET A 75 7.12 -18.33 2.49
N GLY A 76 7.69 -18.46 3.70
CA GLY A 76 9.06 -18.04 3.99
C GLY A 76 10.13 -18.83 3.25
N LYS A 77 9.80 -19.96 2.61
CA LYS A 77 10.73 -20.72 1.75
C LYS A 77 10.88 -20.11 0.35
N ALA A 78 10.06 -19.13 -0.03
CA ALA A 78 10.15 -18.49 -1.34
C ALA A 78 11.56 -17.93 -1.59
N GLU A 79 12.11 -18.27 -2.77
CA GLU A 79 13.44 -17.85 -3.20
C GLU A 79 13.44 -16.38 -3.64
N ILE A 80 12.35 -15.93 -4.29
CA ILE A 80 12.09 -14.54 -4.67
C ILE A 80 10.64 -14.18 -4.34
N TRP A 81 10.42 -12.96 -3.88
CA TRP A 81 9.12 -12.34 -3.65
C TRP A 81 8.85 -11.30 -4.72
N LEU A 82 7.83 -11.51 -5.55
CA LEU A 82 7.37 -10.52 -6.53
C LEU A 82 6.29 -9.64 -5.91
N ILE A 83 6.64 -8.41 -5.56
CA ILE A 83 5.74 -7.46 -4.92
C ILE A 83 5.07 -6.60 -5.99
N ARG A 84 3.73 -6.59 -6.01
CA ARG A 84 2.95 -5.92 -7.06
C ARG A 84 2.88 -4.39 -6.93
N THR A 85 3.83 -3.79 -6.24
CA THR A 85 3.93 -2.34 -6.07
C THR A 85 5.30 -1.80 -6.46
N TYR A 86 5.42 -0.48 -6.61
CA TYR A 86 6.64 0.25 -6.98
C TYR A 86 6.60 1.67 -6.40
N TRP A 87 7.72 2.41 -6.48
CA TRP A 87 7.94 3.65 -5.72
C TRP A 87 7.19 4.88 -6.24
N ASP A 88 6.68 4.81 -7.47
CA ASP A 88 5.70 5.74 -8.02
C ASP A 88 4.40 5.73 -7.19
N PHE A 89 3.99 4.59 -6.66
CA PHE A 89 2.79 4.39 -5.83
C PHE A 89 3.08 4.29 -4.32
N GLU A 90 4.14 3.58 -3.92
CA GLU A 90 4.48 3.34 -2.51
C GLU A 90 5.27 4.50 -1.88
N PHE A 91 5.42 4.42 -0.56
CA PHE A 91 6.45 5.18 0.15
C PHE A 91 7.77 4.38 0.20
N PRO A 92 8.94 5.03 0.05
CA PRO A 92 10.22 4.35 0.13
C PRO A 92 10.41 3.60 1.46
N ARG A 93 10.85 2.34 1.38
CA ARG A 93 11.16 1.49 2.54
C ARG A 93 12.32 0.54 2.25
N PRO A 94 13.01 0.01 3.27
CA PRO A 94 14.08 -0.94 3.06
C PRO A 94 13.53 -2.21 2.41
N PHE A 95 14.31 -2.81 1.52
CA PHE A 95 13.96 -4.07 0.88
C PHE A 95 15.16 -5.00 0.83
N LEU A 96 14.87 -6.29 0.68
CA LEU A 96 15.87 -7.36 0.65
C LEU A 96 16.22 -7.73 -0.80
N PRO A 97 17.41 -8.29 -1.06
CA PRO A 97 17.82 -8.70 -2.41
C PRO A 97 16.90 -9.74 -3.07
N ASN A 98 16.10 -10.48 -2.27
CA ASN A 98 15.12 -11.44 -2.77
C ASN A 98 13.70 -10.86 -2.89
N PHE A 99 13.52 -9.55 -2.76
CA PHE A 99 12.24 -8.85 -2.92
C PHE A 99 12.28 -7.92 -4.12
N GLU A 100 11.44 -8.23 -5.09
CA GLU A 100 11.44 -7.59 -6.40
C GLU A 100 10.10 -6.90 -6.65
N PHE A 101 10.15 -5.57 -6.74
CA PHE A 101 8.99 -4.71 -6.88
C PHE A 101 8.65 -4.56 -8.36
N VAL A 102 7.48 -5.07 -8.74
CA VAL A 102 6.97 -5.22 -10.12
C VAL A 102 5.61 -4.54 -10.31
N GLY A 103 5.42 -3.38 -9.65
CA GLY A 103 4.23 -2.54 -9.78
C GLY A 103 3.89 -2.18 -11.23
N GLY A 104 2.62 -2.28 -11.59
CA GLY A 104 2.11 -1.96 -12.93
C GLY A 104 2.47 -2.95 -14.03
N LEU A 105 2.82 -4.21 -13.70
CA LEU A 105 3.10 -5.26 -14.69
C LEU A 105 1.96 -5.55 -15.68
N HIS A 106 0.72 -5.19 -15.34
CA HIS A 106 -0.45 -5.37 -16.21
C HIS A 106 -0.74 -4.16 -17.12
N CYS A 107 -0.08 -3.02 -16.89
CA CYS A 107 -0.32 -1.81 -17.67
C CYS A 107 0.18 -1.97 -19.11
N GLN A 108 -0.57 -1.40 -20.05
CA GLN A 108 -0.29 -1.50 -21.48
C GLN A 108 -0.56 -0.17 -22.18
N PRO A 109 0.10 0.11 -23.32
CA PRO A 109 -0.32 1.20 -24.20
C PRO A 109 -1.81 1.08 -24.57
N ALA A 110 -2.49 2.21 -24.69
CA ALA A 110 -3.89 2.22 -25.07
C ALA A 110 -4.09 1.70 -26.50
N LYS A 111 -5.11 0.85 -26.66
CA LYS A 111 -5.60 0.38 -27.96
C LYS A 111 -6.77 1.25 -28.42
N PRO A 112 -7.09 1.25 -29.72
CA PRO A 112 -8.29 1.94 -30.23
C PRO A 112 -9.57 1.46 -29.54
N LEU A 113 -10.46 2.41 -29.22
CA LEU A 113 -11.76 2.11 -28.61
C LEU A 113 -12.74 1.55 -29.65
N PRO A 114 -13.75 0.77 -29.22
CA PRO A 114 -14.87 0.41 -30.08
C PRO A 114 -15.55 1.67 -30.65
N LYS A 115 -15.96 1.62 -31.92
CA LYS A 115 -16.47 2.79 -32.67
C LYS A 115 -17.53 3.61 -31.91
N GLU A 116 -18.52 2.94 -31.32
CA GLU A 116 -19.59 3.62 -30.57
C GLU A 116 -19.07 4.34 -29.31
N MET A 117 -18.08 3.76 -28.64
CA MET A 117 -17.46 4.35 -27.47
C MET A 117 -16.57 5.53 -27.87
N GLU A 118 -15.82 5.39 -28.95
CA GLU A 118 -15.02 6.47 -29.55
C GLU A 118 -15.90 7.67 -29.93
N GLU A 119 -17.02 7.44 -30.63
CA GLU A 119 -17.97 8.50 -30.99
C GLU A 119 -18.52 9.24 -29.76
N PHE A 120 -18.84 8.51 -28.68
CA PHE A 120 -19.27 9.11 -27.43
C PHE A 120 -18.16 9.94 -26.78
N VAL A 121 -16.92 9.43 -26.77
CA VAL A 121 -15.75 10.14 -26.24
C VAL A 121 -15.48 11.42 -27.04
N GLN A 122 -15.50 11.36 -28.37
CA GLN A 122 -15.28 12.51 -29.24
C GLN A 122 -16.39 13.57 -29.11
N SER A 123 -17.63 13.16 -28.82
CA SER A 123 -18.74 14.08 -28.55
C SER A 123 -18.56 14.96 -27.30
N SER A 124 -17.51 14.72 -26.50
CA SER A 124 -17.18 15.54 -25.33
C SER A 124 -16.53 16.89 -25.67
N GLY A 125 -16.02 17.06 -26.90
CA GLY A 125 -15.34 18.28 -27.33
C GLY A 125 -14.16 18.65 -26.42
N GLU A 126 -14.04 19.94 -26.10
CA GLU A 126 -12.94 20.46 -25.28
C GLU A 126 -12.98 20.01 -23.82
N HIS A 127 -14.16 19.63 -23.31
CA HIS A 127 -14.33 19.25 -21.90
C HIS A 127 -13.71 17.89 -21.60
N GLY A 128 -13.66 16.99 -22.58
CA GLY A 128 -13.11 15.65 -22.42
C GLY A 128 -13.99 14.72 -21.59
N VAL A 129 -13.41 13.59 -21.15
CA VAL A 129 -14.13 12.50 -20.51
C VAL A 129 -13.65 12.17 -19.11
N ILE A 130 -14.58 11.60 -18.32
CA ILE A 130 -14.32 11.01 -17.02
C ILE A 130 -14.60 9.51 -17.13
N VAL A 131 -13.65 8.71 -16.68
CA VAL A 131 -13.81 7.25 -16.56
C VAL A 131 -14.26 6.94 -15.14
N PHE A 132 -15.30 6.13 -14.95
CA PHE A 132 -15.79 5.77 -13.63
C PHE A 132 -16.03 4.27 -13.48
N THR A 133 -15.40 3.68 -12.46
CA THR A 133 -15.65 2.31 -12.02
C THR A 133 -15.34 2.12 -10.54
N LEU A 134 -16.09 1.24 -9.87
CA LEU A 134 -15.83 0.81 -8.49
C LEU A 134 -15.20 -0.60 -8.42
N GLY A 135 -14.51 -0.99 -9.50
CA GLY A 135 -13.83 -2.28 -9.60
C GLY A 135 -14.75 -3.41 -10.05
N SER A 136 -14.24 -4.64 -10.03
CA SER A 136 -14.98 -5.82 -10.50
C SER A 136 -16.02 -6.32 -9.50
N MET A 137 -15.74 -6.20 -8.20
CA MET A 137 -16.52 -6.78 -7.10
C MET A 137 -17.78 -5.96 -6.73
N VAL A 138 -17.78 -4.65 -6.99
CA VAL A 138 -18.94 -3.79 -6.76
C VAL A 138 -19.74 -3.69 -8.05
N HIS A 139 -20.79 -4.50 -8.19
CA HIS A 139 -21.60 -4.54 -9.41
C HIS A 139 -22.66 -3.43 -9.46
N SER A 140 -23.26 -3.12 -8.32
CA SER A 140 -24.34 -2.15 -8.16
C SER A 140 -24.19 -1.37 -6.85
N LEU A 141 -25.01 -0.34 -6.70
CA LEU A 141 -25.11 0.48 -5.50
C LEU A 141 -26.58 0.56 -5.09
N SER A 142 -26.86 1.04 -3.88
CA SER A 142 -28.24 1.37 -3.50
C SER A 142 -28.80 2.47 -4.42
N ASP A 143 -30.12 2.51 -4.56
CA ASP A 143 -30.81 3.53 -5.35
C ASP A 143 -30.42 4.94 -4.85
N GLU A 144 -30.36 5.14 -3.53
CA GLU A 144 -29.92 6.41 -2.94
C GLU A 144 -28.49 6.80 -3.39
N LYS A 145 -27.51 5.91 -3.21
CA LYS A 145 -26.10 6.23 -3.52
C LYS A 145 -25.85 6.39 -5.01
N SER A 146 -26.48 5.55 -5.83
CA SER A 146 -26.36 5.66 -7.29
C SER A 146 -26.98 6.95 -7.82
N ASN A 147 -28.10 7.41 -7.25
CA ASN A 147 -28.71 8.69 -7.60
C ASN A 147 -27.89 9.91 -7.13
N VAL A 148 -27.26 9.85 -5.95
CA VAL A 148 -26.34 10.90 -5.49
C VAL A 148 -25.17 11.06 -6.47
N ILE A 149 -24.56 9.95 -6.87
CA ILE A 149 -23.43 9.97 -7.81
C ILE A 149 -23.89 10.43 -9.20
N ALA A 150 -24.98 9.86 -9.73
CA ALA A 150 -25.52 10.24 -11.03
C ALA A 150 -25.87 11.73 -11.12
N LYS A 151 -26.47 12.28 -10.06
CA LYS A 151 -26.79 13.71 -9.95
C LYS A 151 -25.55 14.60 -9.89
N ALA A 152 -24.44 14.11 -9.33
CA ALA A 152 -23.17 14.84 -9.33
C ALA A 152 -22.57 14.87 -10.73
N LEU A 153 -22.52 13.71 -11.39
CA LEU A 153 -22.01 13.58 -12.75
C LEU A 153 -22.80 14.42 -13.75
N SER A 154 -24.12 14.54 -13.58
CA SER A 154 -24.97 15.36 -14.45
C SER A 154 -24.68 16.87 -14.40
N GLN A 155 -23.94 17.35 -13.39
CA GLN A 155 -23.62 18.77 -13.21
C GLN A 155 -22.29 19.15 -13.86
N LEU A 156 -21.59 18.18 -14.44
CA LEU A 156 -20.30 18.37 -15.09
C LEU A 156 -20.47 18.43 -16.61
N PRO A 157 -19.70 19.28 -17.31
CA PRO A 157 -19.74 19.35 -18.76
C PRO A 157 -19.06 18.15 -19.45
N GLN A 158 -18.22 17.40 -18.73
CA GLN A 158 -17.54 16.20 -19.25
C GLN A 158 -18.55 15.10 -19.60
N LYS A 159 -18.21 14.30 -20.63
CA LYS A 159 -18.87 13.01 -20.83
C LYS A 159 -18.33 12.00 -19.84
N VAL A 160 -19.19 11.11 -19.34
CA VAL A 160 -18.81 10.13 -18.32
C VAL A 160 -19.09 8.72 -18.81
N LEU A 161 -18.07 7.88 -18.79
CA LEU A 161 -18.18 6.45 -19.05
C LEU A 161 -18.18 5.71 -17.73
N TRP A 162 -19.34 5.20 -17.32
CA TRP A 162 -19.54 4.57 -16.02
C TRP A 162 -19.76 3.07 -16.16
N ARG A 163 -18.82 2.26 -15.66
CA ARG A 163 -19.03 0.83 -15.49
C ARG A 163 -19.98 0.58 -14.32
N TYR A 164 -21.18 0.07 -14.60
CA TYR A 164 -22.22 -0.16 -13.61
C TYR A 164 -23.25 -1.19 -14.10
N LYS A 165 -23.59 -2.17 -13.25
CA LYS A 165 -24.55 -3.25 -13.57
C LYS A 165 -25.84 -3.18 -12.74
N GLY A 166 -26.03 -2.13 -11.95
CA GLY A 166 -27.24 -1.96 -11.15
C GLY A 166 -28.40 -1.34 -11.92
N LYS A 167 -29.52 -1.11 -11.22
CA LYS A 167 -30.65 -0.33 -11.72
C LYS A 167 -30.17 1.05 -12.16
N LYS A 168 -30.50 1.44 -13.39
CA LYS A 168 -30.17 2.77 -13.95
C LYS A 168 -30.69 3.87 -12.99
N PRO A 169 -29.82 4.79 -12.53
CA PRO A 169 -30.25 5.87 -11.65
C PRO A 169 -31.26 6.79 -12.33
N GLU A 170 -32.22 7.29 -11.57
CA GLU A 170 -33.28 8.19 -12.05
C GLU A 170 -32.71 9.58 -12.37
N THR A 171 -31.66 9.99 -11.65
CA THR A 171 -30.96 11.26 -11.84
C THR A 171 -29.83 11.21 -12.87
N LEU A 172 -29.74 10.16 -13.69
CA LEU A 172 -28.68 10.01 -14.70
C LEU A 172 -28.77 11.09 -15.79
N GLY A 173 -27.75 11.95 -15.86
CA GLY A 173 -27.63 12.98 -16.89
C GLY A 173 -27.33 12.41 -18.29
N SER A 174 -27.68 13.17 -19.33
CA SER A 174 -27.42 12.84 -20.73
C SER A 174 -25.93 12.83 -21.11
N ASN A 175 -25.08 13.40 -20.26
CA ASN A 175 -23.62 13.37 -20.39
C ASN A 175 -23.01 12.04 -19.90
N THR A 176 -23.77 11.17 -19.22
CA THR A 176 -23.25 9.92 -18.65
C THR A 176 -23.83 8.71 -19.37
N ARG A 177 -22.96 7.79 -19.77
CA ARG A 177 -23.33 6.50 -20.37
C ARG A 177 -22.86 5.35 -19.48
N ILE A 178 -23.77 4.41 -19.22
CA ILE A 178 -23.52 3.22 -18.40
C ILE A 178 -23.10 2.07 -19.30
N PHE A 179 -22.12 1.29 -18.84
CA PHE A 179 -21.64 0.09 -19.50
C PHE A 179 -21.52 -1.06 -18.48
N ASP A 180 -21.78 -2.28 -18.93
CA ASP A 180 -21.51 -3.48 -18.12
C ASP A 180 -20.01 -3.69 -17.85
N TRP A 181 -19.22 -3.32 -18.86
CA TRP A 181 -17.76 -3.38 -18.85
C TRP A 181 -17.18 -2.28 -19.72
N ILE A 182 -15.99 -1.78 -19.36
CA ILE A 182 -15.27 -0.77 -20.13
C ILE A 182 -13.82 -1.22 -20.36
N PRO A 183 -13.21 -0.89 -21.52
CA PRO A 183 -11.78 -1.06 -21.74
C PRO A 183 -11.00 0.00 -20.94
N GLN A 184 -10.89 -0.19 -19.62
CA GLN A 184 -10.41 0.82 -18.67
C GLN A 184 -9.02 1.36 -19.03
N ASN A 185 -8.04 0.48 -19.31
CA ASN A 185 -6.70 0.88 -19.72
C ASN A 185 -6.72 1.81 -20.95
N ASP A 186 -7.52 1.45 -21.95
CA ASP A 186 -7.57 2.17 -23.23
C ASP A 186 -8.27 3.53 -23.07
N LEU A 187 -9.34 3.58 -22.27
CA LEU A 187 -10.00 4.83 -21.89
C LEU A 187 -9.07 5.73 -21.09
N LEU A 188 -8.31 5.19 -20.13
CA LEU A 188 -7.37 5.99 -19.34
C LEU A 188 -6.23 6.55 -20.20
N GLY A 189 -5.77 5.81 -21.21
CA GLY A 189 -4.78 6.30 -22.17
C GLY A 189 -5.34 7.15 -23.31
N HIS A 190 -6.66 7.38 -23.37
CA HIS A 190 -7.25 8.22 -24.39
C HIS A 190 -6.92 9.71 -24.18
N PRO A 191 -6.53 10.48 -25.21
CA PRO A 191 -6.09 11.88 -25.06
C PRO A 191 -7.13 12.83 -24.42
N LEU A 192 -8.42 12.51 -24.58
CA LEU A 192 -9.51 13.32 -24.00
C LEU A 192 -9.83 12.98 -22.53
N THR A 193 -9.18 11.98 -21.93
CA THR A 193 -9.46 11.60 -20.54
C THR A 193 -8.86 12.61 -19.57
N LYS A 194 -9.74 13.17 -18.71
CA LYS A 194 -9.37 14.22 -17.75
C LYS A 194 -9.21 13.70 -16.34
N ALA A 195 -10.06 12.76 -15.92
CA ALA A 195 -10.05 12.23 -14.56
C ALA A 195 -10.57 10.80 -14.50
N PHE A 196 -10.17 10.10 -13.44
CA PHE A 196 -10.61 8.75 -13.14
C PHE A 196 -11.29 8.68 -11.76
N ILE A 197 -12.56 8.29 -11.73
CA ILE A 197 -13.27 7.96 -10.49
C ILE A 197 -13.06 6.49 -10.20
N THR A 198 -12.45 6.19 -9.05
CA THR A 198 -11.99 4.84 -8.71
C THR A 198 -12.27 4.47 -7.26
N HIS A 199 -12.56 3.20 -7.02
CA HIS A 199 -12.57 2.65 -5.66
C HIS A 199 -11.18 2.54 -5.00
N GLY A 200 -10.07 2.79 -5.72
CA GLY A 200 -8.72 2.68 -5.13
C GLY A 200 -8.08 1.29 -5.18
N GLY A 201 -8.63 0.35 -5.96
CA GLY A 201 -7.97 -0.94 -6.20
C GLY A 201 -6.66 -0.78 -6.97
N THR A 202 -5.61 -1.49 -6.56
CA THR A 202 -4.23 -1.34 -7.04
C THR A 202 -4.08 -1.40 -8.56
N ASN A 203 -4.81 -2.31 -9.24
CA ASN A 203 -4.72 -2.44 -10.70
C ASN A 203 -5.16 -1.16 -11.42
N GLY A 204 -6.30 -0.60 -11.03
CA GLY A 204 -6.81 0.63 -11.64
C GLY A 204 -5.96 1.84 -11.30
N LEU A 205 -5.36 1.89 -10.10
CA LEU A 205 -4.42 2.94 -9.74
C LEU A 205 -3.17 2.91 -10.64
N TYR A 206 -2.59 1.74 -10.89
CA TYR A 206 -1.44 1.64 -11.78
C TYR A 206 -1.78 2.01 -13.23
N GLU A 207 -2.96 1.65 -13.74
CA GLU A 207 -3.38 2.10 -15.07
C GLU A 207 -3.51 3.62 -15.13
N ALA A 208 -4.05 4.25 -14.08
CA ALA A 208 -4.14 5.69 -13.98
C ALA A 208 -2.76 6.36 -13.85
N ILE A 209 -1.84 5.79 -13.06
CA ILE A 209 -0.45 6.26 -12.98
C ILE A 209 0.24 6.13 -14.33
N TYR A 210 0.13 4.95 -14.98
CA TYR A 210 0.76 4.67 -16.26
C TYR A 210 0.37 5.68 -17.34
N HIS A 211 -0.92 6.05 -17.41
CA HIS A 211 -1.45 7.05 -18.36
C HIS A 211 -1.45 8.49 -17.82
N GLY A 212 -0.96 8.71 -16.59
CA GLY A 212 -0.86 10.04 -15.97
C GLY A 212 -2.21 10.72 -15.76
N ILE A 213 -3.22 9.99 -15.33
CA ILE A 213 -4.59 10.48 -15.09
C ILE A 213 -4.80 10.75 -13.59
N PRO A 214 -5.20 11.98 -13.19
CA PRO A 214 -5.53 12.28 -11.80
C PRO A 214 -6.88 11.64 -11.42
N MET A 215 -7.08 11.43 -10.11
CA MET A 215 -8.17 10.57 -9.63
C MET A 215 -9.06 11.21 -8.58
N VAL A 216 -10.33 10.82 -8.58
CA VAL A 216 -11.21 10.95 -7.41
C VAL A 216 -11.44 9.55 -6.84
N GLY A 217 -11.00 9.35 -5.61
CA GLY A 217 -11.06 8.09 -4.89
C GLY A 217 -12.33 7.95 -4.04
N ILE A 218 -13.05 6.84 -4.20
CA ILE A 218 -14.24 6.47 -3.42
C ILE A 218 -14.00 5.08 -2.82
N PRO A 219 -13.18 4.95 -1.75
CA PRO A 219 -12.83 3.65 -1.21
C PRO A 219 -14.04 2.97 -0.57
N MET A 220 -14.12 1.66 -0.76
CA MET A 220 -15.24 0.84 -0.31
C MET A 220 -14.82 -0.11 0.82
N PHE A 221 -13.68 -0.79 0.69
CA PHE A 221 -13.23 -1.80 1.64
C PHE A 221 -11.75 -2.17 1.48
N ALA A 222 -11.23 -2.98 2.41
CA ALA A 222 -9.87 -3.53 2.38
C ALA A 222 -8.79 -2.44 2.22
N ASP A 223 -7.80 -2.70 1.36
CA ASP A 223 -6.60 -1.89 1.09
C ASP A 223 -6.89 -0.57 0.37
N GLN A 224 -8.08 -0.42 -0.22
CA GLN A 224 -8.48 0.74 -1.03
C GLN A 224 -8.27 2.09 -0.33
N HIS A 225 -8.53 2.13 0.98
CA HIS A 225 -8.38 3.35 1.78
C HIS A 225 -6.92 3.78 1.90
N ASP A 226 -5.99 2.85 2.11
CA ASP A 226 -4.57 3.18 2.20
C ASP A 226 -4.01 3.49 0.82
N ASN A 227 -4.41 2.72 -0.20
CA ASN A 227 -3.99 2.97 -1.57
C ASN A 227 -4.35 4.40 -2.01
N LEU A 228 -5.54 4.89 -1.66
CA LEU A 228 -5.92 6.27 -1.94
C LEU A 228 -5.20 7.28 -1.05
N ALA A 229 -4.91 6.96 0.21
CA ALA A 229 -4.08 7.81 1.06
C ALA A 229 -2.69 8.05 0.45
N HIS A 230 -2.10 7.04 -0.20
CA HIS A 230 -0.84 7.19 -0.95
C HIS A 230 -0.98 8.17 -2.12
N MET A 231 -2.04 8.04 -2.93
CA MET A 231 -2.27 8.92 -4.08
C MET A 231 -2.62 10.35 -3.69
N VAL A 232 -3.33 10.53 -2.57
CA VAL A 232 -3.58 11.84 -1.96
C VAL A 232 -2.28 12.46 -1.47
N ALA A 233 -1.44 11.69 -0.77
CA ALA A 233 -0.13 12.18 -0.29
C ALA A 233 0.80 12.60 -1.44
N LYS A 234 0.69 11.94 -2.59
CA LYS A 234 1.42 12.30 -3.82
C LYS A 234 0.75 13.41 -4.64
N GLY A 235 -0.38 13.95 -4.17
CA GLY A 235 -1.09 15.05 -4.81
C GLY A 235 -1.71 14.70 -6.16
N ALA A 236 -1.98 13.41 -6.42
CA ALA A 236 -2.56 12.92 -7.67
C ALA A 236 -4.02 12.45 -7.51
N ALA A 237 -4.57 12.53 -6.30
CA ALA A 237 -5.96 12.19 -6.03
C ALA A 237 -6.63 13.08 -4.97
N VAL A 238 -7.95 13.18 -5.06
CA VAL A 238 -8.84 13.63 -3.98
C VAL A 238 -9.66 12.44 -3.52
N GLN A 239 -9.81 12.24 -2.21
CA GLN A 239 -10.63 11.17 -1.66
C GLN A 239 -11.96 11.72 -1.13
N VAL A 240 -13.06 11.05 -1.45
CA VAL A 240 -14.39 11.29 -0.87
C VAL A 240 -14.88 10.05 -0.12
N ASP A 241 -15.64 10.25 0.94
CA ASP A 241 -16.15 9.17 1.77
C ASP A 241 -17.45 8.61 1.19
N PHE A 242 -17.47 7.32 0.84
CA PHE A 242 -18.63 6.68 0.23
C PHE A 242 -19.91 6.80 1.08
N ASN A 243 -19.80 6.71 2.40
CA ASN A 243 -20.93 6.67 3.31
C ASN A 243 -21.51 8.07 3.54
N THR A 244 -20.68 9.09 3.59
CA THR A 244 -21.13 10.46 3.94
C THR A 244 -21.18 11.43 2.76
N MET A 245 -20.57 11.09 1.61
CA MET A 245 -20.53 12.01 0.47
C MET A 245 -21.94 12.41 0.00
N LYS A 246 -22.07 13.71 -0.22
CA LYS A 246 -23.18 14.35 -0.90
C LYS A 246 -22.82 14.60 -2.36
N THR A 247 -23.83 14.95 -3.15
CA THR A 247 -23.68 15.30 -4.56
C THR A 247 -22.59 16.35 -4.78
N GLN A 248 -22.58 17.40 -3.96
CA GLN A 248 -21.65 18.52 -4.12
C GLN A 248 -20.19 18.12 -3.83
N ASP A 249 -19.97 17.23 -2.86
CA ASP A 249 -18.62 16.77 -2.50
C ASP A 249 -17.94 16.10 -3.70
N LEU A 250 -18.67 15.28 -4.46
CA LEU A 250 -18.16 14.64 -5.67
C LEU A 250 -17.95 15.64 -6.82
N VAL A 251 -18.86 16.61 -6.99
CA VAL A 251 -18.71 17.68 -7.99
C VAL A 251 -17.44 18.48 -7.71
N ASP A 252 -17.21 18.87 -6.46
CA ASP A 252 -16.08 19.71 -6.06
C ASP A 252 -14.77 18.94 -6.17
N ALA A 253 -14.74 17.66 -5.76
CA ALA A 253 -13.59 16.78 -5.95
C ALA A 253 -13.21 16.64 -7.44
N LEU A 254 -14.19 16.43 -8.31
CA LEU A 254 -13.96 16.32 -9.76
C LEU A 254 -13.48 17.63 -10.38
N LYS A 255 -14.11 18.75 -10.04
CA LYS A 255 -13.64 20.08 -10.47
C LYS A 255 -12.22 20.34 -10.01
N THR A 256 -11.89 19.95 -8.77
CA THR A 256 -10.54 20.11 -8.22
C THR A 256 -9.51 19.37 -9.05
N VAL A 257 -9.69 18.07 -9.30
CA VAL A 257 -8.67 17.29 -10.03
C VAL A 257 -8.61 17.61 -11.53
N ILE A 258 -9.70 18.11 -12.12
CA ILE A 258 -9.76 18.46 -13.55
C ILE A 258 -9.17 19.85 -13.81
N TYR A 259 -9.49 20.84 -12.97
CA TYR A 259 -9.17 22.25 -13.25
C TYR A 259 -7.96 22.78 -12.48
N ASN A 260 -7.52 22.13 -11.40
CA ASN A 260 -6.24 22.45 -10.76
C ASN A 260 -5.12 21.64 -11.42
N SER A 261 -4.26 22.31 -12.20
CA SER A 261 -3.20 21.67 -12.99
C SER A 261 -2.23 20.83 -12.16
N THR A 262 -2.03 21.19 -10.88
CA THR A 262 -1.14 20.48 -9.94
C THR A 262 -1.44 18.98 -9.88
N TYR A 263 -2.72 18.58 -9.93
CA TYR A 263 -3.09 17.15 -9.90
C TYR A 263 -2.65 16.41 -11.17
N LYS A 264 -2.86 17.03 -12.33
CA LYS A 264 -2.42 16.47 -13.61
C LYS A 264 -0.89 16.44 -13.71
N GLU A 265 -0.22 17.49 -13.28
CA GLU A 265 1.25 17.57 -13.24
C GLU A 265 1.85 16.48 -12.35
N ASN A 266 1.29 16.27 -11.16
CA ASN A 266 1.70 15.18 -10.27
C ASN A 266 1.42 13.81 -10.89
N ALA A 267 0.25 13.59 -11.47
CA ALA A 267 -0.06 12.32 -12.14
C ALA A 267 0.91 12.03 -13.31
N LEU A 268 1.24 13.04 -14.13
CA LEU A 268 2.24 12.92 -15.20
C LEU A 268 3.65 12.69 -14.65
N LYS A 269 4.01 13.29 -13.51
CA LYS A 269 5.29 13.03 -12.85
C LYS A 269 5.39 11.57 -12.42
N LEU A 270 4.33 11.00 -11.84
CA LEU A 270 4.30 9.58 -11.46
C LEU A 270 4.34 8.67 -12.69
N SER A 271 3.60 9.03 -13.76
CA SER A 271 3.67 8.32 -15.05
C SER A 271 5.10 8.25 -15.59
N LYS A 272 5.83 9.38 -15.60
CA LYS A 272 7.23 9.41 -16.03
C LYS A 272 8.09 8.45 -15.20
N ILE A 273 7.98 8.48 -13.87
CA ILE A 273 8.70 7.54 -12.99
C ILE A 273 8.35 6.08 -13.31
N GLN A 274 7.08 5.79 -13.59
CA GLN A 274 6.63 4.43 -13.90
C GLN A 274 7.19 3.92 -15.23
N HIS A 275 7.31 4.79 -16.24
CA HIS A 275 7.91 4.46 -17.53
C HIS A 275 9.44 4.46 -17.52
N ASP A 276 10.07 5.35 -16.74
CA ASP A 276 11.52 5.54 -16.63
C ASP A 276 12.16 4.48 -15.71
N GLN A 277 11.88 3.21 -15.99
CA GLN A 277 12.49 2.07 -15.32
C GLN A 277 13.48 1.36 -16.27
N PRO A 278 14.65 0.91 -15.78
CA PRO A 278 15.65 0.26 -16.63
C PRO A 278 15.15 -1.06 -17.24
N VAL A 279 14.22 -1.74 -16.56
CA VAL A 279 13.57 -2.96 -17.00
C VAL A 279 12.09 -2.82 -16.73
N LYS A 280 11.23 -3.12 -17.72
CA LYS A 280 9.79 -3.05 -17.56
C LYS A 280 9.32 -4.00 -16.45
N PRO A 281 8.26 -3.67 -15.70
CA PRO A 281 7.84 -4.48 -14.55
C PRO A 281 7.53 -5.94 -14.89
N LEU A 282 6.90 -6.21 -16.04
CA LEU A 282 6.63 -7.58 -16.50
C LEU A 282 7.92 -8.34 -16.83
N ASP A 283 8.83 -7.71 -17.57
CA ASP A 283 10.11 -8.32 -17.95
C ASP A 283 10.98 -8.60 -16.71
N ARG A 284 10.94 -7.71 -15.69
CA ARG A 284 11.59 -7.93 -14.39
C ARG A 284 11.02 -9.16 -13.68
N ALA A 285 9.70 -9.31 -13.64
CA ALA A 285 9.06 -10.48 -13.04
C ALA A 285 9.48 -11.78 -13.76
N VAL A 286 9.43 -11.79 -15.10
CA VAL A 286 9.84 -12.93 -15.91
C VAL A 286 11.31 -13.27 -15.67
N PHE A 287 12.19 -12.28 -15.69
CA PHE A 287 13.62 -12.46 -15.45
C PHE A 287 13.89 -13.19 -14.12
N TRP A 288 13.25 -12.76 -13.03
CA TRP A 288 13.49 -13.35 -11.72
C TRP A 288 12.90 -14.75 -11.56
N ILE A 289 11.75 -15.02 -12.18
CA ILE A 289 11.19 -16.38 -12.26
C ILE A 289 12.18 -17.30 -13.00
N GLU A 290 12.64 -16.88 -14.17
CA GLU A 290 13.63 -17.65 -14.94
C GLU A 290 14.96 -17.77 -14.21
N PHE A 291 15.41 -16.74 -13.49
CA PHE A 291 16.64 -16.76 -12.73
C PHE A 291 16.61 -17.88 -11.68
N VAL A 292 15.52 -17.99 -10.91
CA VAL A 292 15.34 -19.05 -9.92
C VAL A 292 15.33 -20.43 -10.58
N MET A 293 14.65 -20.58 -11.73
CA MET A 293 14.62 -21.83 -12.48
C MET A 293 16.01 -22.23 -13.01
N ARG A 294 16.73 -21.30 -13.64
CA ARG A 294 18.07 -21.52 -14.21
C ARG A 294 19.08 -21.95 -13.17
N HIS A 295 19.02 -21.37 -11.97
CA HIS A 295 19.99 -21.63 -10.90
C HIS A 295 19.51 -22.64 -9.85
N LYS A 296 18.31 -23.23 -10.05
CA LYS A 296 17.68 -24.19 -9.14
C LYS A 296 17.53 -23.63 -7.70
N GLY A 297 17.17 -22.35 -7.61
CA GLY A 297 17.02 -21.60 -6.35
C GLY A 297 17.75 -20.26 -6.37
N ALA A 298 17.61 -19.49 -5.29
CA ALA A 298 18.28 -18.19 -5.11
C ALA A 298 18.68 -17.95 -3.65
N LYS A 299 19.11 -19.01 -2.94
CA LYS A 299 19.40 -18.96 -1.49
C LYS A 299 20.40 -17.90 -1.08
N HIS A 300 21.34 -17.56 -1.95
CA HIS A 300 22.35 -16.51 -1.73
C HIS A 300 21.76 -15.09 -1.66
N LEU A 301 20.52 -14.87 -2.12
CA LEU A 301 19.81 -13.59 -2.02
C LEU A 301 18.96 -13.50 -0.75
N ARG A 302 18.82 -14.60 -0.01
CA ARG A 302 17.98 -14.66 1.20
C ARG A 302 18.79 -14.20 2.41
N PRO A 303 18.23 -13.33 3.26
CA PRO A 303 18.94 -12.89 4.45
C PRO A 303 19.03 -13.99 5.50
N ALA A 304 20.07 -13.92 6.33
CA ALA A 304 20.23 -14.79 7.50
C ALA A 304 19.10 -14.65 8.54
N ALA A 305 18.31 -13.57 8.45
CA ALA A 305 17.16 -13.31 9.32
C ALA A 305 16.17 -14.48 9.41
N HIS A 306 16.02 -15.28 8.35
CA HIS A 306 15.18 -16.49 8.35
C HIS A 306 15.68 -17.60 9.30
N HIS A 307 16.91 -17.51 9.80
CA HIS A 307 17.54 -18.51 10.66
C HIS A 307 17.79 -18.01 12.09
N LEU A 308 17.40 -16.78 12.40
CA LEU A 308 17.56 -16.18 13.73
C LEU A 308 16.27 -16.30 14.55
N THR A 309 16.41 -16.47 15.85
CA THR A 309 15.29 -16.26 16.77
C THR A 309 14.97 -14.77 16.86
N TRP A 310 13.75 -14.42 17.30
CA TRP A 310 13.32 -13.03 17.39
C TRP A 310 14.24 -12.16 18.28
N TYR A 311 14.80 -12.72 19.36
CA TYR A 311 15.70 -11.99 20.26
C TYR A 311 17.11 -11.84 19.68
N GLN A 312 17.60 -12.82 18.90
CA GLN A 312 18.86 -12.70 18.17
C GLN A 312 18.76 -11.67 17.04
N TYR A 313 17.64 -11.67 16.30
CA TYR A 313 17.37 -10.69 15.24
C TYR A 313 17.41 -9.25 15.76
N HIS A 314 16.92 -9.02 16.98
CA HIS A 314 16.97 -7.72 17.65
C HIS A 314 18.19 -7.52 18.57
N SER A 315 19.15 -8.46 18.56
CA SER A 315 20.36 -8.46 19.39
C SER A 315 20.10 -8.24 20.89
N LEU A 316 18.96 -8.72 21.40
CA LEU A 316 18.59 -8.55 22.80
C LEU A 316 19.48 -9.37 23.75
N ASP A 317 20.00 -10.48 23.26
CA ASP A 317 21.02 -11.30 23.92
C ASP A 317 22.33 -10.53 24.13
N VAL A 318 22.80 -9.83 23.09
CA VAL A 318 23.99 -8.97 23.15
C VAL A 318 23.75 -7.78 24.08
N LEU A 319 22.59 -7.11 23.97
CA LEU A 319 22.23 -6.00 24.85
C LEU A 319 22.13 -6.43 26.32
N ALA A 320 21.55 -7.59 26.58
CA ALA A 320 21.49 -8.16 27.92
C ALA A 320 22.90 -8.42 28.47
N PHE A 321 23.80 -9.02 27.67
CA PHE A 321 25.19 -9.23 28.06
C PHE A 321 25.92 -7.92 28.41
N LEU A 322 25.83 -6.90 27.54
CA LEU A 322 26.45 -5.59 27.77
C LEU A 322 25.89 -4.89 29.01
N PHE A 323 24.58 -4.98 29.23
CA PHE A 323 23.93 -4.43 30.42
C PHE A 323 24.42 -5.12 31.69
N THR A 324 24.51 -6.45 31.69
CA THR A 324 25.04 -7.22 32.81
C THR A 324 26.48 -6.82 33.13
N CYS A 325 27.37 -6.76 32.12
CA CYS A 325 28.76 -6.34 32.33
C CYS A 325 28.84 -4.93 32.95
N THR A 326 28.06 -3.98 32.43
CA THR A 326 28.03 -2.59 32.93
C THR A 326 27.51 -2.54 34.36
N ALA A 327 26.42 -3.24 34.66
CA ALA A 327 25.85 -3.32 36.01
C ALA A 327 26.83 -3.94 37.01
N THR A 328 27.57 -4.99 36.61
CA THR A 328 28.61 -5.61 37.44
C THR A 328 29.76 -4.64 37.72
N ILE A 329 30.25 -3.90 36.72
CA ILE A 329 31.32 -2.90 36.90
C ILE A 329 30.86 -1.79 37.87
N VAL A 330 29.66 -1.25 37.66
CA VAL A 330 29.09 -0.21 38.53
C VAL A 330 28.92 -0.73 39.96
N PHE A 331 28.45 -1.97 40.14
CA PHE A 331 28.32 -2.60 41.45
C PHE A 331 29.67 -2.76 42.15
N ILE A 332 30.71 -3.21 41.43
CA ILE A 332 32.08 -3.34 41.96
C ILE A 332 32.60 -1.97 42.38
N LEU A 333 32.51 -0.95 41.50
CA LEU A 333 32.95 0.42 41.81
C LEU A 333 32.22 0.99 43.03
N PHE A 334 30.91 0.80 43.12
CA PHE A 334 30.10 1.21 44.27
C PHE A 334 30.55 0.52 45.57
N LYS A 335 30.79 -0.80 45.55
CA LYS A 335 31.31 -1.54 46.70
C LYS A 335 32.72 -1.08 47.07
N CYS A 336 33.60 -0.84 46.11
CA CYS A 336 34.94 -0.29 46.33
C CYS A 336 34.86 1.10 46.98
N CYS A 337 34.03 2.01 46.47
CA CYS A 337 33.80 3.32 47.06
C CYS A 337 33.26 3.23 48.50
N LEU A 338 32.26 2.38 48.76
CA LEU A 338 31.75 2.16 50.12
C LEU A 338 32.82 1.57 51.05
N CYS A 339 33.64 0.65 50.57
CA CYS A 339 34.76 0.11 51.33
C CYS A 339 35.79 1.19 51.65
N CYS A 340 36.17 2.03 50.68
CA CYS A 340 37.07 3.16 50.87
C CYS A 340 36.49 4.17 51.88
N CYS A 341 35.22 4.57 51.74
CA CYS A 341 34.55 5.47 52.67
C CYS A 341 34.44 4.90 54.09
N ARG A 342 34.14 3.60 54.25
CA ARG A 342 34.15 2.92 55.56
C ARG A 342 35.55 2.86 56.16
N ARG A 343 36.59 2.67 55.35
CA ARG A 343 37.98 2.64 55.81
C ARG A 343 38.45 4.03 56.24
N CYS A 344 38.12 5.09 55.48
CA CYS A 344 38.39 6.48 55.86
C CYS A 344 37.64 6.89 57.13
N GLY A 345 36.36 6.53 57.28
CA GLY A 345 35.59 6.80 58.50
C GLY A 345 36.11 6.07 59.75
N ARG A 346 36.64 4.85 59.59
CA ARG A 346 37.33 4.13 60.68
C ARG A 346 38.68 4.76 61.05
N ILE A 347 39.45 5.24 60.06
CA ILE A 347 40.72 5.95 60.31
C ILE A 347 40.46 7.29 61.01
N ALA A 348 39.40 8.01 60.64
CA ALA A 348 39.02 9.25 61.31
C ALA A 348 38.63 9.02 62.79
N LYS A 349 37.82 7.99 63.09
CA LYS A 349 37.48 7.62 64.48
C LYS A 349 38.69 7.23 65.33
N ARG A 350 39.68 6.55 64.74
CA ARG A 350 40.91 6.11 65.43
C ARG A 350 41.91 7.23 65.73
N LYS A 351 41.69 8.44 65.21
CA LYS A 351 42.48 9.65 65.51
C LYS A 351 41.84 10.55 66.57
N THR A 352 40.62 10.24 67.00
CA THR A 352 39.85 11.04 67.97
C THR A 352 39.71 10.35 69.34
N GLU A 353 40.20 9.11 69.46
CA GLU A 353 40.56 8.44 70.73
C GLU A 353 42.06 8.60 70.95
#